data_AF-A0A3D1ICP9-F1
#
_entry.id   AF-A0A3D1ICP9-F1
#
_cell.length_a   1.000
_cell.length_b   1.000
_cell.length_c   1.000
_cell.angle_alpha   90.00
_cell.angle_beta   90.00
_cell.angle_gamma   90.00
#
_symmetry.space_group_name_H-M   'P 1'
#
loop_
_entity.id
_entity.type
_entity.pdbx_description
1 polymer ?
#
loop_
_entity_poly.entity_id
_entity_poly.type
_entity_poly.pdbx_seq_one_letter_code
_entity_poly.pdbx_strand_id
1 'polypeptide(L)'
;GGANEYASKPYLLIFDAGGDDTYLGGGRNVGPDNPASVVIDLGGNDLHLSHADLAKAAVAAWGPRKAMRRPGPARAACGIAGVFDLEGNDRYASSGPGIASADFGAAMLWDGAGDDVYDGYSDCEASARFGVALLVDRRGNDRYDAFANAQGFGGTHGAGVLLDVEGDDRYSANDSTLDFPSPQSAEHNASCSQGAAFGRRADYSDGHSMGGGFGVLADLRGNDAYSCGVFGQGVGYWKGVGLLLDAEGDDRYDGVWYVQGAAAHFAVGALLDGSGDDQYRSTMNMSAGAGHDFSIGWLEDLAGNDRYVANTLSFGASNANGIGIFRDAAGDDSYAAPSVCFGWATDPGPGGLRALALGLGVFLDQSGNDRYQTSQGFPQNGSSAVNWTTKVDPPHGGRLGLFVDWSP
;
A
#
# COMPACT_ATOMS: atom_id res chain seq x y z
N GLY A 1 15.20 -30.86 10.86
CA GLY A 1 16.32 -31.72 10.39
C GLY A 1 15.76 -32.98 9.77
N GLY A 2 14.94 -32.84 8.73
CA GLY A 2 13.96 -33.81 8.24
C GLY A 2 12.54 -33.25 8.35
N ALA A 3 11.58 -33.81 7.62
CA ALA A 3 10.21 -33.28 7.56
C ALA A 3 9.41 -33.48 8.87
N ASN A 4 9.15 -32.39 9.59
CA ASN A 4 8.53 -32.29 10.89
C ASN A 4 7.20 -31.53 10.81
N GLU A 5 6.27 -31.89 11.71
CA GLU A 5 5.02 -31.14 11.89
C GLU A 5 4.99 -30.51 13.29
N TYR A 6 4.99 -29.18 13.32
CA TYR A 6 4.86 -28.39 14.53
C TYR A 6 3.41 -28.00 14.76
N ALA A 7 2.75 -28.73 15.66
CA ALA A 7 1.38 -28.43 16.06
C ALA A 7 1.24 -27.07 16.75
N SER A 8 0.09 -26.41 16.59
CA SER A 8 -0.26 -25.11 17.20
C SER A 8 -0.21 -25.12 18.73
N LYS A 9 0.94 -24.77 19.31
CA LYS A 9 1.20 -24.65 20.75
C LYS A 9 1.93 -23.32 21.04
N PRO A 10 1.90 -22.83 22.28
CA PRO A 10 2.61 -21.60 22.67
C PRO A 10 4.11 -21.88 22.85
N TYR A 11 4.82 -22.06 21.74
CA TYR A 11 6.28 -22.20 21.78
C TYR A 11 6.92 -20.85 22.10
N LEU A 12 7.92 -20.86 22.97
CA LEU A 12 8.82 -19.72 23.13
C LEU A 12 9.78 -19.62 21.94
N LEU A 13 10.41 -20.75 21.59
CA LEU A 13 11.38 -20.87 20.50
C LEU A 13 11.22 -22.22 19.82
N ILE A 14 11.18 -22.21 18.50
CA ILE A 14 11.53 -23.35 17.64
C ILE A 14 12.81 -22.98 16.91
N PHE A 15 13.76 -23.90 16.91
CA PHE A 15 14.98 -23.82 16.13
C PHE A 15 15.07 -25.11 15.33
N ASP A 16 14.83 -25.02 14.03
CA ASP A 16 15.01 -26.13 13.10
C ASP A 16 16.31 -25.93 12.32
N ALA A 17 16.98 -27.03 12.01
CA ALA A 17 18.20 -27.06 11.22
C ALA A 17 17.95 -27.47 9.76
N GLY A 18 16.68 -27.66 9.37
CA GLY A 18 16.20 -27.70 8.01
C GLY A 18 15.40 -28.95 7.58
N GLY A 19 14.93 -28.94 6.34
CA GLY A 19 14.07 -29.92 5.68
C GLY A 19 12.60 -29.50 5.68
N ASP A 20 11.85 -29.95 4.68
CA ASP A 20 10.47 -29.50 4.41
C ASP A 20 9.50 -29.73 5.59
N ASP A 21 9.28 -28.68 6.39
CA ASP A 21 8.57 -28.67 7.65
C ASP A 21 7.18 -28.03 7.53
N THR A 22 6.32 -28.25 8.53
CA THR A 22 5.02 -27.60 8.62
C THR A 22 4.79 -26.98 10.00
N TYR A 23 4.63 -25.67 10.02
CA TYR A 23 4.42 -24.84 11.19
C TYR A 23 2.96 -24.38 11.29
N LEU A 24 2.16 -25.00 12.15
CA LEU A 24 0.80 -24.54 12.42
C LEU A 24 0.78 -23.40 13.45
N GLY A 25 0.86 -22.16 12.97
CA GLY A 25 0.94 -20.96 13.80
C GLY A 25 2.30 -20.81 14.49
N GLY A 26 3.39 -21.14 13.79
CA GLY A 26 4.76 -20.94 14.25
C GLY A 26 5.08 -19.46 14.50
N GLY A 27 5.91 -19.17 15.51
CA GLY A 27 6.35 -17.81 15.82
C GLY A 27 5.20 -16.88 16.23
N ARG A 28 4.11 -17.42 16.76
CA ARG A 28 2.87 -16.68 17.03
C ARG A 28 2.63 -16.44 18.52
N ASN A 29 2.35 -15.18 18.83
CA ASN A 29 1.83 -14.68 20.08
C ASN A 29 0.35 -14.25 19.92
N VAL A 30 -0.56 -14.89 20.67
CA VAL A 30 -2.02 -14.60 20.61
C VAL A 30 -2.54 -13.82 21.82
N GLY A 31 -1.66 -13.45 22.75
CA GLY A 31 -2.02 -12.75 23.98
C GLY A 31 -0.87 -12.70 24.99
N PRO A 32 -1.07 -12.03 26.14
CA PRO A 32 -0.02 -11.77 27.12
C PRO A 32 0.51 -13.04 27.82
N ASP A 33 -0.22 -14.16 27.77
CA ASP A 33 0.16 -15.40 28.45
C ASP A 33 1.37 -16.12 27.79
N ASN A 34 1.65 -15.82 26.51
CA ASN A 34 2.84 -16.31 25.80
C ASN A 34 3.62 -15.13 25.21
N PRO A 35 4.27 -14.29 26.04
CA PRO A 35 4.69 -12.93 25.66
C PRO A 35 5.70 -12.87 24.51
N ALA A 36 6.36 -13.99 24.18
CA ALA A 36 7.24 -14.11 23.03
C ALA A 36 7.07 -15.47 22.34
N SER A 37 7.15 -15.49 21.01
CA SER A 37 7.23 -16.73 20.22
C SER A 37 8.09 -16.50 18.99
N VAL A 38 9.10 -17.35 18.80
CA VAL A 38 10.06 -17.23 17.70
C VAL A 38 10.23 -18.58 16.99
N VAL A 39 10.28 -18.58 15.67
CA VAL A 39 10.76 -19.69 14.83
C VAL A 39 12.03 -19.22 14.14
N ILE A 40 13.05 -20.08 14.13
CA ILE A 40 14.24 -19.95 13.29
C ILE A 40 14.34 -21.25 12.52
N ASP A 41 14.17 -21.20 11.21
CA ASP A 41 14.49 -22.28 10.29
C ASP A 41 15.81 -21.95 9.57
N LEU A 42 16.59 -22.97 9.23
CA LEU A 42 17.84 -22.80 8.48
C LEU A 42 17.72 -23.27 7.02
N GLY A 43 16.61 -23.90 6.65
CA GLY A 43 16.17 -24.02 5.28
C GLY A 43 15.41 -25.30 4.94
N GLY A 44 14.62 -25.28 3.89
CA GLY A 44 13.66 -26.33 3.54
C GLY A 44 12.54 -25.69 2.72
N ASN A 45 11.65 -26.48 2.11
CA ASN A 45 10.46 -25.90 1.51
C ASN A 45 9.29 -26.05 2.49
N ASP A 46 9.05 -25.01 3.28
CA ASP A 46 8.30 -25.05 4.52
C ASP A 46 6.91 -24.43 4.40
N LEU A 47 6.02 -24.91 5.27
CA LEU A 47 4.63 -24.47 5.33
C LEU A 47 4.34 -23.76 6.64
N HIS A 48 4.25 -22.43 6.61
CA HIS A 48 3.89 -21.58 7.74
C HIS A 48 2.40 -21.20 7.69
N LEU A 49 1.56 -21.93 8.41
CA LEU A 49 0.10 -21.89 8.20
C LEU A 49 -0.68 -21.50 9.45
N SER A 50 -1.72 -20.67 9.30
CA SER A 50 -2.71 -20.47 10.37
C SER A 50 -3.69 -21.66 10.50
N HIS A 51 -3.84 -22.45 9.43
CA HIS A 51 -4.72 -23.60 9.34
C HIS A 51 -4.18 -24.65 8.36
N ALA A 52 -4.27 -25.94 8.70
CA ALA A 52 -3.70 -27.03 7.90
C ALA A 52 -4.25 -27.10 6.45
N ASP A 53 -5.54 -26.82 6.25
CA ASP A 53 -6.13 -26.78 4.89
C ASP A 53 -5.42 -25.80 3.93
N LEU A 54 -4.78 -24.74 4.44
CA LEU A 54 -4.08 -23.76 3.62
C LEU A 54 -2.78 -24.30 3.00
N ALA A 55 -2.33 -25.49 3.41
CA ALA A 55 -1.28 -26.24 2.73
C ALA A 55 -1.66 -26.59 1.28
N LYS A 56 -2.97 -26.67 0.98
CA LYS A 56 -3.49 -27.16 -0.31
C LYS A 56 -4.43 -26.19 -1.02
N ALA A 57 -4.69 -25.04 -0.41
CA ALA A 57 -5.64 -24.07 -0.92
C ALA A 57 -5.09 -22.66 -0.78
N ALA A 58 -5.24 -21.86 -1.84
CA ALA A 58 -5.10 -20.41 -1.75
C ALA A 58 -6.20 -19.85 -0.83
N VAL A 59 -5.89 -18.83 -0.02
CA VAL A 59 -6.85 -18.25 0.93
C VAL A 59 -8.11 -17.78 0.19
N ALA A 60 -7.96 -17.14 -0.98
CA ALA A 60 -9.09 -16.69 -1.80
C ALA A 60 -10.04 -17.82 -2.22
N ALA A 61 -9.52 -19.03 -2.45
CA ALA A 61 -10.30 -20.21 -2.82
C ALA A 61 -10.80 -21.02 -1.60
N TRP A 62 -10.27 -20.76 -0.41
CA TRP A 62 -10.64 -21.48 0.79
C TRP A 62 -12.00 -21.00 1.32
N GLY A 63 -13.05 -21.80 1.08
CA GLY A 63 -14.45 -21.46 1.42
C GLY A 63 -14.68 -20.98 2.86
N PRO A 64 -14.02 -21.56 3.89
CA PRO A 64 -14.18 -21.12 5.28
C PRO A 64 -13.52 -19.78 5.64
N ARG A 65 -12.74 -19.13 4.77
CA ARG A 65 -11.90 -17.95 5.11
C ARG A 65 -12.62 -16.85 5.90
N LYS A 66 -13.87 -16.56 5.56
CA LYS A 66 -14.73 -15.57 6.25
C LYS A 66 -15.12 -15.98 7.66
N ALA A 67 -15.43 -17.27 7.84
CA ALA A 67 -15.98 -17.81 9.08
C ALA A 67 -14.90 -18.34 10.04
N MET A 68 -13.75 -18.75 9.51
CA MET A 68 -12.68 -19.40 10.26
C MET A 68 -11.38 -18.59 10.22
N ARG A 69 -11.43 -17.40 10.83
CA ARG A 69 -10.24 -16.56 11.04
C ARG A 69 -9.39 -17.15 12.16
N ARG A 70 -8.18 -17.58 11.83
CA ARG A 70 -7.18 -18.04 12.80
C ARG A 70 -5.93 -17.18 12.70
N PRO A 71 -5.32 -16.79 13.82
CA PRO A 71 -4.09 -16.02 13.78
C PRO A 71 -2.97 -16.89 13.19
N GLY A 72 -2.15 -16.31 12.32
CA GLY A 72 -1.15 -17.01 11.52
C GLY A 72 0.28 -16.91 12.05
N PRO A 73 1.27 -17.27 11.21
CA PRO A 73 2.68 -17.14 11.56
C PRO A 73 3.06 -15.70 11.90
N ALA A 74 4.10 -15.50 12.71
CA ALA A 74 4.63 -14.16 13.04
C ALA A 74 3.56 -13.13 13.48
N ARG A 75 2.52 -13.56 14.17
CA ARG A 75 1.49 -12.67 14.72
C ARG A 75 1.79 -12.31 16.17
N ALA A 76 1.78 -11.02 16.52
CA ALA A 76 1.87 -10.50 17.88
C ALA A 76 0.55 -9.84 18.34
N ALA A 77 0.06 -10.24 19.50
CA ALA A 77 -1.05 -9.62 20.22
C ALA A 77 -0.61 -9.34 21.67
N CYS A 78 -0.21 -8.09 21.93
CA CYS A 78 0.38 -7.65 23.21
C CYS A 78 1.72 -8.32 23.58
N GLY A 79 2.50 -8.77 22.59
CA GLY A 79 3.76 -9.47 22.80
C GLY A 79 4.74 -9.32 21.63
N ILE A 80 5.69 -10.25 21.55
CA ILE A 80 6.72 -10.33 20.50
C ILE A 80 6.52 -11.63 19.70
N ALA A 81 6.60 -11.53 18.38
CA ALA A 81 6.44 -12.64 17.45
C ALA A 81 7.50 -12.58 16.35
N GLY A 82 8.09 -13.71 15.99
CA GLY A 82 9.18 -13.79 15.02
C GLY A 82 9.13 -15.07 14.21
N VAL A 83 9.30 -14.97 12.89
CA VAL A 83 9.70 -16.08 12.01
C VAL A 83 10.93 -15.61 11.25
N PHE A 84 11.96 -16.44 11.26
CA PHE A 84 13.21 -16.21 10.54
C PHE A 84 13.48 -17.47 9.72
N ASP A 85 13.25 -17.39 8.43
CA ASP A 85 13.60 -18.44 7.47
C ASP A 85 14.82 -17.96 6.66
N LEU A 86 15.68 -18.89 6.25
CA LEU A 86 16.97 -18.58 5.64
C LEU A 86 17.07 -18.98 4.17
N GLU A 87 16.48 -20.11 3.79
CA GLU A 87 16.60 -20.70 2.45
C GLU A 87 15.42 -21.63 2.18
N GLY A 88 14.69 -21.46 1.08
CA GLY A 88 13.55 -22.32 0.83
C GLY A 88 12.59 -21.75 -0.18
N ASN A 89 11.75 -22.56 -0.80
CA ASN A 89 10.57 -22.05 -1.48
C ASN A 89 9.38 -22.31 -0.57
N ASP A 90 9.02 -21.29 0.20
CA ASP A 90 8.18 -21.36 1.36
C ASP A 90 6.77 -20.84 1.10
N ARG A 91 5.85 -21.27 1.97
CA ARG A 91 4.47 -20.82 1.94
C ARG A 91 4.04 -20.31 3.30
N TYR A 92 3.77 -19.02 3.35
CA TYR A 92 3.20 -18.32 4.50
C TYR A 92 1.72 -18.07 4.25
N ALA A 93 0.81 -18.82 4.88
CA ALA A 93 -0.62 -18.69 4.65
C ALA A 93 -1.43 -18.41 5.92
N SER A 94 -2.28 -17.37 5.89
CA SER A 94 -3.07 -16.97 7.06
C SER A 94 -4.49 -16.53 6.76
N SER A 95 -5.48 -17.22 7.36
CA SER A 95 -6.90 -16.84 7.32
C SER A 95 -7.31 -15.69 8.25
N GLY A 96 -6.40 -15.21 9.10
CA GLY A 96 -6.62 -14.10 10.02
C GLY A 96 -5.32 -13.31 10.23
N PRO A 97 -5.19 -12.54 11.32
CA PRO A 97 -3.98 -11.76 11.54
C PRO A 97 -2.74 -12.66 11.62
N GLY A 98 -1.76 -12.46 10.74
CA GLY A 98 -0.59 -13.34 10.55
C GLY A 98 0.48 -12.66 9.71
N ILE A 99 1.49 -13.41 9.27
CA ILE A 99 2.50 -13.01 8.27
C ILE A 99 3.09 -11.63 8.64
N ALA A 100 3.78 -11.56 9.78
CA ALA A 100 4.18 -10.31 10.43
C ALA A 100 2.99 -9.37 10.68
N SER A 101 2.21 -9.59 11.74
CA SER A 101 1.20 -8.60 12.13
C SER A 101 1.20 -8.34 13.62
N ALA A 102 0.85 -7.12 14.03
CA ALA A 102 0.93 -6.70 15.41
C ALA A 102 -0.28 -5.88 15.86
N ASP A 103 -0.94 -6.32 16.92
CA ASP A 103 -1.80 -5.43 17.72
C ASP A 103 -1.15 -5.26 19.11
N PHE A 104 -0.81 -4.01 19.48
CA PHE A 104 -0.15 -3.68 20.76
C PHE A 104 1.17 -4.44 21.02
N GLY A 105 1.85 -4.89 19.96
CA GLY A 105 3.05 -5.72 20.05
C GLY A 105 4.07 -5.42 18.97
N ALA A 106 5.06 -6.31 18.84
CA ALA A 106 6.08 -6.27 17.81
C ALA A 106 6.14 -7.61 17.07
N ALA A 107 6.03 -7.59 15.75
CA ALA A 107 6.10 -8.78 14.91
C ALA A 107 7.17 -8.62 13.82
N MET A 108 7.90 -9.70 13.55
CA MET A 108 8.84 -9.77 12.44
C MET A 108 8.67 -11.09 11.68
N LEU A 109 8.66 -11.01 10.36
CA LEU A 109 8.95 -12.12 9.47
C LEU A 109 10.17 -11.70 8.65
N TRP A 110 11.18 -12.55 8.61
CA TRP A 110 12.37 -12.36 7.81
C TRP A 110 12.57 -13.63 7.00
N ASP A 111 12.50 -13.51 5.69
CA ASP A 111 12.89 -14.56 4.74
C ASP A 111 14.26 -14.21 4.13
N GLY A 112 15.07 -15.22 3.88
CA GLY A 112 16.46 -15.07 3.46
C GLY A 112 16.67 -15.28 1.96
N ALA A 113 15.92 -16.19 1.35
CA ALA A 113 16.01 -16.55 -0.06
C ALA A 113 14.95 -17.61 -0.42
N GLY A 114 14.28 -17.42 -1.54
CA GLY A 114 13.29 -18.37 -2.02
C GLY A 114 12.64 -17.99 -3.32
N ASP A 115 11.62 -18.72 -3.74
CA ASP A 115 10.53 -18.12 -4.53
C ASP A 115 9.26 -18.45 -3.73
N ASP A 116 8.79 -17.48 -2.96
CA ASP A 116 7.92 -17.66 -1.82
C ASP A 116 6.49 -17.18 -2.08
N VAL A 117 5.58 -17.71 -1.27
CA VAL A 117 4.16 -17.37 -1.36
C VAL A 117 3.63 -16.90 -0.01
N TYR A 118 3.36 -15.61 0.06
CA TYR A 118 2.64 -14.94 1.14
C TYR A 118 1.16 -14.82 0.79
N ASP A 119 0.29 -15.56 1.47
CA ASP A 119 -1.14 -15.68 1.14
C ASP A 119 -2.01 -15.42 2.37
N GLY A 120 -2.45 -14.18 2.50
CA GLY A 120 -3.23 -13.66 3.60
C GLY A 120 -4.71 -13.42 3.29
N TYR A 121 -5.55 -13.49 4.32
CA TYR A 121 -6.92 -12.99 4.22
C TYR A 121 -6.98 -11.50 4.55
N SER A 122 -6.61 -11.14 5.78
CA SER A 122 -6.60 -9.74 6.23
C SER A 122 -5.80 -9.56 7.50
N ASP A 123 -5.33 -8.33 7.73
CA ASP A 123 -4.48 -7.95 8.87
C ASP A 123 -3.14 -8.73 8.86
N CYS A 124 -2.50 -8.81 7.70
CA CYS A 124 -1.32 -9.65 7.44
C CYS A 124 -0.25 -8.89 6.65
N GLU A 125 0.85 -9.57 6.27
CA GLU A 125 1.94 -9.03 5.44
C GLU A 125 2.42 -7.66 5.92
N ALA A 126 2.98 -7.61 7.14
CA ALA A 126 3.39 -6.38 7.82
C ALA A 126 2.23 -5.41 8.15
N SER A 127 1.17 -5.90 8.81
CA SER A 127 0.05 -5.07 9.27
C SER A 127 0.11 -4.77 10.77
N ALA A 128 0.01 -3.50 11.17
CA ALA A 128 0.08 -3.12 12.58
C ALA A 128 -1.00 -2.14 13.07
N ARG A 129 -1.43 -2.29 14.34
CA ARG A 129 -2.19 -1.30 15.12
C ARG A 129 -1.60 -1.19 16.53
N PHE A 130 -1.35 0.03 17.00
CA PHE A 130 -0.70 0.29 18.29
C PHE A 130 0.60 -0.51 18.51
N GLY A 131 1.27 -0.90 17.43
CA GLY A 131 2.38 -1.84 17.44
C GLY A 131 3.24 -1.68 16.20
N VAL A 132 4.20 -2.57 16.03
CA VAL A 132 5.13 -2.56 14.89
C VAL A 132 5.14 -3.94 14.24
N ALA A 133 5.02 -3.98 12.92
CA ALA A 133 5.12 -5.20 12.13
C ALA A 133 6.09 -4.99 10.98
N LEU A 134 7.06 -5.90 10.85
CA LEU A 134 8.08 -5.88 9.81
C LEU A 134 8.06 -7.20 9.05
N LEU A 135 7.89 -7.15 7.73
CA LEU A 135 8.16 -8.25 6.82
C LEU A 135 9.37 -7.85 5.98
N VAL A 136 10.40 -8.70 5.97
CA VAL A 136 11.56 -8.52 5.11
C VAL A 136 11.71 -9.77 4.28
N ASP A 137 11.55 -9.63 2.98
CA ASP A 137 12.09 -10.59 2.01
C ASP A 137 13.43 -10.08 1.52
N ARG A 138 14.30 -10.99 1.10
CA ARG A 138 15.68 -10.69 0.74
C ARG A 138 15.97 -11.02 -0.71
N ARG A 139 15.37 -12.08 -1.25
CA ARG A 139 15.67 -12.63 -2.57
C ARG A 139 14.57 -13.60 -2.98
N GLY A 140 14.03 -13.39 -4.16
CA GLY A 140 13.18 -14.39 -4.79
C GLY A 140 12.48 -13.88 -6.01
N ASN A 141 11.42 -14.58 -6.43
CA ASN A 141 10.37 -13.98 -7.24
C ASN A 141 9.07 -14.36 -6.55
N ASP A 142 8.62 -13.44 -5.72
CA ASP A 142 7.74 -13.70 -4.62
C ASP A 142 6.32 -13.24 -4.93
N ARG A 143 5.38 -13.87 -4.24
CA ARG A 143 3.96 -13.57 -4.41
C ARG A 143 3.32 -13.18 -3.09
N TYR A 144 2.82 -11.94 -3.07
CA TYR A 144 2.07 -11.36 -1.97
C TYR A 144 0.59 -11.23 -2.34
N ASP A 145 -0.25 -12.15 -1.85
CA ASP A 145 -1.70 -12.11 -2.00
C ASP A 145 -2.39 -11.81 -0.67
N ALA A 146 -3.17 -10.73 -0.63
CA ALA A 146 -4.06 -10.46 0.51
C ALA A 146 -5.42 -9.95 0.03
N PHE A 147 -6.43 -9.85 0.92
CA PHE A 147 -7.64 -9.08 0.59
C PHE A 147 -7.57 -7.66 1.15
N ALA A 148 -7.27 -7.52 2.45
CA ALA A 148 -7.34 -6.22 3.10
C ALA A 148 -6.41 -6.01 4.30
N ASN A 149 -6.01 -4.76 4.53
CA ASN A 149 -5.11 -4.34 5.62
C ASN A 149 -3.82 -5.15 5.59
N ALA A 150 -3.07 -5.07 4.49
CA ALA A 150 -1.90 -5.90 4.26
C ALA A 150 -0.79 -5.19 3.49
N GLN A 151 0.33 -5.87 3.28
CA GLN A 151 1.44 -5.40 2.44
C GLN A 151 1.95 -4.04 2.92
N GLY A 152 2.43 -3.99 4.17
CA GLY A 152 2.91 -2.76 4.79
C GLY A 152 1.80 -1.84 5.32
N PHE A 153 0.77 -2.40 5.97
CA PHE A 153 -0.38 -1.61 6.44
C PHE A 153 -0.16 -0.97 7.82
N GLY A 154 -0.34 0.36 7.88
CA GLY A 154 -0.28 1.17 9.10
C GLY A 154 -1.65 1.57 9.65
N GLY A 155 -2.23 0.75 10.51
CA GLY A 155 -3.46 1.10 11.22
C GLY A 155 -3.25 2.08 12.37
N THR A 156 -4.30 2.35 13.16
CA THR A 156 -4.26 3.35 14.26
C THR A 156 -3.04 3.19 15.17
N HIS A 157 -2.18 4.23 15.22
CA HIS A 157 -0.92 4.24 15.96
C HIS A 157 0.02 3.05 15.70
N GLY A 158 -0.14 2.36 14.57
CA GLY A 158 0.71 1.24 14.15
C GLY A 158 1.78 1.67 13.17
N ALA A 159 2.82 0.85 13.04
CA ALA A 159 3.79 0.94 11.95
C ALA A 159 3.89 -0.44 11.27
N GLY A 160 3.43 -0.52 10.03
CA GLY A 160 3.56 -1.71 9.19
C GLY A 160 4.57 -1.43 8.08
N VAL A 161 5.59 -2.29 7.96
CA VAL A 161 6.67 -2.14 6.98
C VAL A 161 6.90 -3.47 6.27
N LEU A 162 6.65 -3.50 4.98
CA LEU A 162 7.11 -4.56 4.08
C LEU A 162 8.34 -4.03 3.34
N LEU A 163 9.44 -4.78 3.38
CA LEU A 163 10.65 -4.53 2.62
C LEU A 163 10.96 -5.76 1.78
N ASP A 164 10.86 -5.62 0.47
CA ASP A 164 11.43 -6.55 -0.49
C ASP A 164 12.74 -5.96 -1.04
N VAL A 165 13.68 -6.82 -1.45
CA VAL A 165 15.05 -6.40 -1.75
C VAL A 165 15.50 -6.78 -3.16
N GLU A 166 15.12 -7.95 -3.67
CA GLU A 166 15.57 -8.50 -4.95
C GLU A 166 14.53 -9.50 -5.48
N GLY A 167 13.90 -9.22 -6.62
CA GLY A 167 13.01 -10.19 -7.28
C GLY A 167 12.11 -9.59 -8.34
N ASP A 168 11.60 -10.39 -9.29
CA ASP A 168 10.47 -9.95 -10.12
C ASP A 168 9.17 -10.36 -9.41
N ASP A 169 8.63 -9.46 -8.58
CA ASP A 169 7.62 -9.77 -7.57
C ASP A 169 6.20 -9.37 -7.96
N ARG A 170 5.25 -9.97 -7.23
CA ARG A 170 3.83 -9.69 -7.44
C ARG A 170 3.10 -9.37 -6.15
N TYR A 171 2.56 -8.16 -6.10
CA TYR A 171 1.72 -7.65 -5.03
C TYR A 171 0.26 -7.56 -5.45
N SER A 172 -0.60 -8.39 -4.85
CA SER A 172 -2.01 -8.51 -5.19
C SER A 172 -2.91 -8.35 -3.97
N ALA A 173 -3.52 -7.18 -3.82
CA ALA A 173 -4.68 -6.98 -2.97
C ALA A 173 -5.96 -7.35 -3.74
N ASN A 174 -6.52 -8.53 -3.44
CA ASN A 174 -7.58 -9.17 -4.21
C ASN A 174 -8.80 -8.27 -4.39
N ASP A 175 -9.14 -7.99 -5.64
CA ASP A 175 -10.33 -7.22 -6.04
C ASP A 175 -11.31 -8.03 -6.91
N SER A 176 -11.03 -9.33 -7.09
CA SER A 176 -11.87 -10.25 -7.88
C SER A 176 -12.96 -10.90 -7.03
N THR A 177 -12.65 -11.19 -5.77
CA THR A 177 -13.56 -11.79 -4.80
C THR A 177 -13.93 -10.73 -3.77
N LEU A 178 -15.17 -10.24 -3.83
CA LEU A 178 -15.60 -9.06 -3.08
C LEU A 178 -16.05 -9.39 -1.64
N ASP A 179 -15.08 -9.74 -0.78
CA ASP A 179 -15.34 -10.02 0.64
C ASP A 179 -15.28 -8.77 1.54
N PHE A 180 -14.67 -7.69 1.06
CA PHE A 180 -14.49 -6.41 1.76
C PHE A 180 -14.99 -5.24 0.91
N PRO A 181 -16.26 -5.24 0.44
CA PRO A 181 -16.75 -4.22 -0.48
C PRO A 181 -16.55 -2.81 0.06
N SER A 182 -15.99 -1.93 -0.77
CA SER A 182 -15.65 -0.57 -0.40
C SER A 182 -16.91 0.29 -0.27
N PRO A 183 -17.01 1.17 0.75
CA PRO A 183 -18.06 2.18 0.81
C PRO A 183 -18.03 3.17 -0.37
N GLN A 184 -16.87 3.32 -1.04
CA GLN A 184 -16.71 4.17 -2.21
C GLN A 184 -17.29 3.49 -3.46
N SER A 185 -17.00 2.20 -3.64
CA SER A 185 -17.60 1.38 -4.69
C SER A 185 -17.80 -0.05 -4.21
N ALA A 186 -19.06 -0.50 -4.17
CA ALA A 186 -19.38 -1.87 -3.75
C ALA A 186 -18.95 -2.94 -4.76
N GLU A 187 -18.50 -2.53 -5.96
CA GLU A 187 -17.97 -3.39 -7.02
C GLU A 187 -16.48 -3.74 -6.81
N HIS A 188 -15.84 -3.14 -5.81
CA HIS A 188 -14.42 -3.28 -5.50
C HIS A 188 -14.20 -3.43 -3.99
N ASN A 189 -13.14 -4.13 -3.59
CA ASN A 189 -12.75 -4.24 -2.19
C ASN A 189 -12.07 -2.96 -1.69
N ALA A 190 -12.28 -2.64 -0.41
CA ALA A 190 -11.42 -1.75 0.34
C ALA A 190 -10.16 -2.54 0.74
N SER A 191 -9.13 -2.44 -0.10
CA SER A 191 -7.86 -3.12 0.07
C SER A 191 -7.12 -2.61 1.30
N CYS A 192 -6.91 -1.30 1.44
CA CYS A 192 -6.04 -0.76 2.50
C CYS A 192 -4.68 -1.49 2.53
N SER A 193 -4.03 -1.63 1.38
CA SER A 193 -2.79 -2.41 1.24
C SER A 193 -1.70 -1.69 0.45
N GLN A 194 -0.51 -2.27 0.37
CA GLN A 194 0.63 -1.77 -0.42
C GLN A 194 1.06 -0.39 0.10
N GLY A 195 1.54 -0.37 1.34
CA GLY A 195 1.97 0.85 2.00
C GLY A 195 0.82 1.76 2.46
N ALA A 196 -0.40 1.23 2.64
CA ALA A 196 -1.54 2.04 3.06
C ALA A 196 -1.55 2.34 4.57
N ALA A 197 -2.08 3.50 4.97
CA ALA A 197 -2.22 3.85 6.39
C ALA A 197 -3.57 4.47 6.77
N PHE A 198 -4.18 3.95 7.82
CA PHE A 198 -5.56 4.25 8.20
C PHE A 198 -5.72 4.56 9.70
N GLY A 199 -6.30 5.72 9.99
CA GLY A 199 -6.82 6.05 11.32
C GLY A 199 -8.27 5.64 11.53
N ARG A 200 -8.68 5.56 12.79
CA ARG A 200 -10.09 5.38 13.15
C ARG A 200 -10.85 6.69 12.95
N ARG A 201 -11.58 6.77 11.85
CA ARG A 201 -12.51 7.87 11.60
C ARG A 201 -13.86 7.59 12.26
N ALA A 202 -14.22 8.37 13.27
CA ALA A 202 -15.44 8.17 14.04
C ALA A 202 -16.22 9.47 14.31
N ASP A 203 -15.90 10.57 13.62
CA ASP A 203 -16.63 11.84 13.68
C ASP A 203 -18.12 11.69 13.33
N TYR A 204 -18.48 10.74 12.47
CA TYR A 204 -19.86 10.43 12.10
C TYR A 204 -20.50 9.28 12.91
N SER A 205 -19.79 8.72 13.89
CA SER A 205 -20.32 7.63 14.74
C SER A 205 -20.30 8.02 16.22
N ASP A 206 -19.28 7.60 16.98
CA ASP A 206 -19.19 7.84 18.43
C ASP A 206 -18.34 9.05 18.83
N GLY A 207 -17.75 9.75 17.85
CA GLY A 207 -16.90 10.93 18.07
C GLY A 207 -15.47 10.62 18.51
N HIS A 208 -15.12 9.36 18.78
CA HIS A 208 -13.80 8.97 19.30
C HIS A 208 -12.80 8.65 18.19
N SER A 209 -12.49 9.66 17.38
CA SER A 209 -11.52 9.50 16.29
C SER A 209 -10.09 9.35 16.80
N MET A 210 -9.29 8.51 16.14
CA MET A 210 -7.88 8.28 16.45
C MET A 210 -7.04 8.40 15.18
N GLY A 211 -5.82 8.94 15.29
CA GLY A 211 -4.93 9.11 14.14
C GLY A 211 -4.46 7.78 13.56
N GLY A 212 -4.15 7.78 12.27
CA GLY A 212 -3.58 6.64 11.59
C GLY A 212 -2.15 6.33 12.02
N GLY A 213 -1.59 5.31 11.39
CA GLY A 213 -0.22 4.87 11.57
C GLY A 213 0.67 5.26 10.40
N PHE A 214 1.77 4.53 10.31
CA PHE A 214 2.70 4.53 9.18
C PHE A 214 2.59 3.19 8.45
N GLY A 215 2.24 3.23 7.17
CA GLY A 215 2.26 2.07 6.29
C GLY A 215 3.34 2.27 5.24
N VAL A 216 4.21 1.27 5.07
CA VAL A 216 5.32 1.31 4.13
C VAL A 216 5.40 -0.01 3.40
N LEU A 217 5.35 0.04 2.07
CA LEU A 217 5.88 -0.99 1.20
C LEU A 217 7.10 -0.39 0.53
N ALA A 218 8.24 -1.07 0.62
CA ALA A 218 9.46 -0.71 -0.08
C ALA A 218 9.94 -1.92 -0.88
N ASP A 219 9.96 -1.78 -2.20
CA ASP A 219 10.69 -2.66 -3.11
C ASP A 219 11.97 -1.94 -3.54
N LEU A 220 13.03 -2.69 -3.79
CA LEU A 220 14.33 -2.13 -4.14
C LEU A 220 14.81 -2.52 -5.53
N ARG A 221 14.36 -3.66 -6.07
CA ARG A 221 14.87 -4.21 -7.34
C ARG A 221 13.93 -5.26 -7.90
N GLY A 222 13.46 -5.04 -9.11
CA GLY A 222 12.66 -6.05 -9.79
C GLY A 222 12.12 -5.61 -11.12
N ASN A 223 11.11 -6.31 -11.61
CA ASN A 223 10.11 -5.75 -12.50
C ASN A 223 8.78 -6.20 -11.92
N ASP A 224 8.13 -5.29 -11.22
CA ASP A 224 7.15 -5.61 -10.20
C ASP A 224 5.72 -5.33 -10.64
N ALA A 225 4.80 -6.14 -10.13
CA ALA A 225 3.40 -6.03 -10.48
C ALA A 225 2.52 -5.77 -9.26
N TYR A 226 2.02 -4.55 -9.16
CA TYR A 226 1.13 -4.08 -8.11
C TYR A 226 -0.32 -4.02 -8.58
N SER A 227 -1.22 -4.71 -7.87
CA SER A 227 -2.66 -4.64 -8.13
C SER A 227 -3.48 -4.48 -6.86
N CYS A 228 -4.41 -3.52 -6.85
CA CYS A 228 -5.36 -3.35 -5.76
C CYS A 228 -6.72 -2.79 -6.21
N GLY A 229 -7.72 -2.91 -5.34
CA GLY A 229 -9.03 -2.28 -5.51
C GLY A 229 -8.99 -0.83 -5.06
N VAL A 230 -9.71 -0.55 -3.99
CA VAL A 230 -9.82 0.79 -3.39
C VAL A 230 -8.87 0.93 -2.21
N PHE A 231 -8.19 2.08 -2.10
CA PHE A 231 -7.24 2.38 -1.03
C PHE A 231 -6.01 1.46 -1.05
N GLY A 232 -5.09 1.68 -1.97
CA GLY A 232 -3.78 1.02 -1.93
C GLY A 232 -2.67 1.86 -2.54
N GLN A 233 -1.49 1.29 -2.69
CA GLN A 233 -0.35 1.90 -3.38
C GLN A 233 0.03 3.25 -2.75
N GLY A 234 0.50 3.23 -1.51
CA GLY A 234 0.99 4.41 -0.79
C GLY A 234 -0.11 5.36 -0.33
N VAL A 235 -1.33 4.87 -0.07
CA VAL A 235 -2.47 5.71 0.28
C VAL A 235 -2.51 6.12 1.76
N GLY A 236 -2.84 7.39 2.02
CA GLY A 236 -3.14 7.89 3.36
C GLY A 236 -4.63 8.09 3.62
N TYR A 237 -5.15 7.60 4.74
CA TYR A 237 -6.53 7.87 5.18
C TYR A 237 -6.60 8.22 6.67
N TRP A 238 -7.28 9.32 6.99
CA TRP A 238 -7.56 9.75 8.36
C TRP A 238 -6.31 9.87 9.24
N LYS A 239 -5.48 10.88 8.96
CA LYS A 239 -4.20 11.14 9.66
C LYS A 239 -3.22 9.96 9.62
N GLY A 240 -3.34 9.06 8.64
CA GLY A 240 -2.34 8.05 8.33
C GLY A 240 -1.28 8.59 7.38
N VAL A 241 -0.10 7.99 7.40
CA VAL A 241 0.98 8.22 6.44
C VAL A 241 1.24 6.91 5.70
N GLY A 242 0.81 6.84 4.44
CA GLY A 242 1.04 5.68 3.58
C GLY A 242 2.13 5.97 2.56
N LEU A 243 3.04 5.03 2.35
CA LEU A 243 4.19 5.13 1.46
C LEU A 243 4.34 3.83 0.66
N LEU A 244 4.37 3.93 -0.66
CA LEU A 244 4.90 2.89 -1.54
C LEU A 244 6.17 3.44 -2.18
N LEU A 245 7.27 2.71 -2.01
CA LEU A 245 8.60 3.08 -2.48
C LEU A 245 9.05 1.96 -3.40
N ASP A 246 9.29 2.29 -4.67
CA ASP A 246 9.96 1.41 -5.61
C ASP A 246 11.24 2.11 -6.10
N ALA A 247 12.30 1.36 -6.38
CA ALA A 247 13.62 1.93 -6.63
C ALA A 247 14.19 1.60 -8.00
N GLU A 248 13.96 0.40 -8.54
CA GLU A 248 14.55 -0.07 -9.80
C GLU A 248 13.61 -1.12 -10.44
N GLY A 249 13.14 -0.91 -11.66
CA GLY A 249 12.38 -1.93 -12.39
C GLY A 249 11.44 -1.39 -13.46
N ASP A 250 11.10 -2.20 -14.48
CA ASP A 250 9.99 -1.86 -15.39
C ASP A 250 8.67 -2.32 -14.75
N ASP A 251 8.03 -1.44 -13.98
CA ASP A 251 6.98 -1.79 -13.04
C ASP A 251 5.57 -1.50 -13.55
N ARG A 252 4.60 -2.13 -12.88
CA ARG A 252 3.19 -2.00 -13.22
C ARG A 252 2.31 -1.77 -12.01
N TYR A 253 1.63 -0.64 -12.02
CA TYR A 253 0.69 -0.21 -10.99
C TYR A 253 -0.75 -0.17 -11.49
N ASP A 254 -1.54 -1.22 -11.22
CA ASP A 254 -2.98 -1.25 -11.48
C ASP A 254 -3.80 -0.99 -10.19
N GLY A 255 -4.55 0.10 -10.17
CA GLY A 255 -5.44 0.45 -9.06
C GLY A 255 -6.84 0.87 -9.51
N VAL A 256 -7.79 0.92 -8.58
CA VAL A 256 -9.17 1.36 -8.90
C VAL A 256 -9.42 2.79 -8.48
N TRP A 257 -9.43 3.07 -7.17
CA TRP A 257 -9.83 4.37 -6.60
C TRP A 257 -9.05 4.65 -5.31
N TYR A 258 -8.55 5.88 -5.11
CA TYR A 258 -7.70 6.25 -3.98
C TYR A 258 -6.44 5.40 -3.95
N VAL A 259 -5.65 5.53 -5.01
CA VAL A 259 -4.46 4.73 -5.26
C VAL A 259 -3.30 5.61 -5.72
N GLN A 260 -2.09 5.05 -5.79
CA GLN A 260 -0.90 5.68 -6.35
C GLN A 260 -0.57 7.01 -5.66
N GLY A 261 -0.32 6.94 -4.35
CA GLY A 261 0.04 8.10 -3.54
C GLY A 261 -1.11 9.08 -3.28
N ALA A 262 -2.36 8.68 -3.48
CA ALA A 262 -3.51 9.52 -3.12
C ALA A 262 -3.70 9.62 -1.59
N ALA A 263 -4.39 10.66 -1.13
CA ALA A 263 -4.68 10.80 0.30
C ALA A 263 -6.01 11.48 0.62
N ALA A 264 -6.61 11.11 1.75
CA ALA A 264 -7.88 11.65 2.23
C ALA A 264 -7.93 11.89 3.76
N HIS A 265 -8.59 12.99 4.14
CA HIS A 265 -8.88 13.38 5.52
C HIS A 265 -7.63 13.56 6.41
N PHE A 266 -6.90 14.65 6.22
CA PHE A 266 -5.70 15.04 7.00
C PHE A 266 -4.55 14.03 6.93
N ALA A 267 -4.50 13.21 5.90
CA ALA A 267 -3.52 12.14 5.74
C ALA A 267 -2.36 12.56 4.81
N VAL A 268 -1.35 11.70 4.72
CA VAL A 268 -0.30 11.79 3.72
C VAL A 268 -0.25 10.45 2.98
N GLY A 269 -0.25 10.51 1.65
CA GLY A 269 -0.01 9.37 0.77
C GLY A 269 1.10 9.72 -0.20
N ALA A 270 2.02 8.78 -0.43
CA ALA A 270 3.07 8.93 -1.42
C ALA A 270 3.34 7.60 -2.15
N LEU A 271 3.50 7.68 -3.47
CA LEU A 271 4.16 6.67 -4.29
C LEU A 271 5.41 7.33 -4.85
N LEU A 272 6.58 6.76 -4.58
CA LEU A 272 7.87 7.23 -5.08
C LEU A 272 8.51 6.09 -5.88
N ASP A 273 8.73 6.32 -7.16
CA ASP A 273 9.40 5.42 -8.09
C ASP A 273 10.78 5.97 -8.46
N GLY A 274 11.76 5.08 -8.65
CA GLY A 274 13.16 5.40 -8.82
C GLY A 274 13.66 5.34 -10.27
N SER A 275 13.36 4.27 -11.00
CA SER A 275 13.79 4.13 -12.39
C SER A 275 13.15 2.93 -13.10
N GLY A 276 12.77 3.11 -14.35
CA GLY A 276 12.40 2.06 -15.29
C GLY A 276 11.38 2.56 -16.30
N ASP A 277 10.92 1.73 -17.24
CA ASP A 277 9.84 2.13 -18.16
C ASP A 277 8.47 1.67 -17.58
N ASP A 278 7.83 2.54 -16.79
CA ASP A 278 6.75 2.18 -15.88
C ASP A 278 5.33 2.36 -16.43
N GLN A 279 4.39 1.60 -15.86
CA GLN A 279 2.98 1.64 -16.23
C GLN A 279 2.05 1.89 -15.04
N TYR A 280 1.46 3.08 -15.04
CA TYR A 280 0.48 3.50 -14.04
C TYR A 280 -0.93 3.50 -14.62
N ARG A 281 -1.82 2.71 -14.02
CA ARG A 281 -3.21 2.63 -14.43
C ARG A 281 -4.18 2.71 -13.26
N SER A 282 -5.05 3.73 -13.31
CA SER A 282 -6.22 3.85 -12.44
C SER A 282 -7.51 3.92 -13.24
N THR A 283 -8.58 3.29 -12.73
CA THR A 283 -9.86 3.21 -13.46
C THR A 283 -10.90 4.23 -12.97
N MET A 284 -10.78 4.70 -11.73
CA MET A 284 -11.64 5.71 -11.13
C MET A 284 -10.83 6.94 -10.66
N ASN A 285 -11.54 7.93 -10.12
CA ASN A 285 -10.95 9.21 -9.74
C ASN A 285 -10.00 9.11 -8.54
N MET A 286 -9.36 10.21 -8.14
CA MET A 286 -8.49 10.26 -6.95
C MET A 286 -7.33 9.27 -7.02
N SER A 287 -6.40 9.50 -7.94
CA SER A 287 -5.20 8.67 -8.12
C SER A 287 -3.98 9.53 -8.48
N ALA A 288 -2.81 8.91 -8.63
CA ALA A 288 -1.58 9.55 -9.10
C ALA A 288 -1.29 10.88 -8.38
N GLY A 289 -1.05 10.80 -7.08
CA GLY A 289 -0.69 11.94 -6.24
C GLY A 289 -1.83 12.91 -5.92
N ALA A 290 -3.09 12.49 -6.05
CA ALA A 290 -4.23 13.36 -5.76
C ALA A 290 -4.46 13.60 -4.25
N GLY A 291 -4.63 14.86 -3.85
CA GLY A 291 -4.91 15.26 -2.47
C GLY A 291 -6.38 15.58 -2.22
N HIS A 292 -6.98 14.97 -1.18
CA HIS A 292 -8.35 15.25 -0.74
C HIS A 292 -8.44 15.65 0.74
N ASP A 293 -9.28 16.64 1.05
CA ASP A 293 -9.69 16.98 2.42
C ASP A 293 -8.52 17.20 3.37
N PHE A 294 -7.77 18.28 3.15
CA PHE A 294 -6.61 18.68 3.94
C PHE A 294 -5.46 17.65 3.98
N SER A 295 -5.44 16.74 3.02
CA SER A 295 -4.40 15.71 2.89
C SER A 295 -3.38 16.07 1.83
N ILE A 296 -2.21 15.44 1.89
CA ILE A 296 -1.16 15.54 0.88
C ILE A 296 -1.14 14.22 0.12
N GLY A 297 -1.44 14.26 -1.18
CA GLY A 297 -1.14 13.17 -2.10
C GLY A 297 0.11 13.51 -2.91
N TRP A 298 0.96 12.52 -3.15
CA TRP A 298 2.23 12.68 -3.85
C TRP A 298 2.49 11.46 -4.74
N LEU A 299 2.73 11.68 -6.03
CA LEU A 299 3.40 10.70 -6.90
C LEU A 299 4.65 11.35 -7.47
N GLU A 300 5.78 10.67 -7.36
CA GLU A 300 7.03 11.05 -8.00
C GLU A 300 7.63 9.86 -8.72
N ASP A 301 7.93 10.08 -9.99
CA ASP A 301 8.73 9.21 -10.84
C ASP A 301 10.03 9.95 -11.19
N LEU A 302 11.16 9.25 -11.15
CA LEU A 302 12.48 9.84 -11.26
C LEU A 302 13.17 9.60 -12.61
N ALA A 303 12.81 8.56 -13.36
CA ALA A 303 13.42 8.25 -14.65
C ALA A 303 12.65 7.14 -15.37
N GLY A 304 12.37 7.32 -16.66
CA GLY A 304 11.72 6.26 -17.42
C GLY A 304 11.29 6.68 -18.81
N ASN A 305 10.40 5.92 -19.42
CA ASN A 305 9.54 6.40 -20.51
C ASN A 305 8.14 5.90 -20.20
N ASP A 306 7.43 6.68 -19.40
CA ASP A 306 6.40 6.14 -18.54
C ASP A 306 5.02 6.32 -19.15
N ARG A 307 4.12 5.44 -18.72
CA ARG A 307 2.76 5.43 -19.20
C ARG A 307 1.77 5.58 -18.08
N TYR A 308 1.13 6.74 -18.08
CA TYR A 308 0.10 7.10 -17.13
C TYR A 308 -1.29 7.08 -17.76
N VAL A 309 -2.19 6.26 -17.21
CA VAL A 309 -3.61 6.22 -17.58
C VAL A 309 -4.44 6.39 -16.33
N ALA A 310 -5.13 7.52 -16.20
CA ALA A 310 -5.91 7.84 -15.01
C ALA A 310 -7.28 8.43 -15.34
N ASN A 311 -8.17 8.44 -14.34
CA ASN A 311 -9.45 9.14 -14.42
C ASN A 311 -9.37 10.55 -13.80
N THR A 312 -10.50 11.26 -13.70
CA THR A 312 -10.60 12.62 -13.14
C THR A 312 -9.97 12.75 -11.74
N LEU A 313 -9.59 13.94 -11.30
CA LEU A 313 -8.93 14.16 -10.01
C LEU A 313 -7.67 13.30 -9.85
N SER A 314 -6.79 13.35 -10.84
CA SER A 314 -5.51 12.63 -10.82
C SER A 314 -4.38 13.52 -11.33
N PHE A 315 -3.15 13.01 -11.30
CA PHE A 315 -1.94 13.73 -11.69
C PHE A 315 -1.78 15.00 -10.87
N GLY A 316 -1.69 14.83 -9.56
CA GLY A 316 -1.46 15.91 -8.61
C GLY A 316 -2.64 16.86 -8.45
N ALA A 317 -3.85 16.41 -8.78
CA ALA A 317 -5.05 17.21 -8.59
C ALA A 317 -5.40 17.40 -7.10
N SER A 318 -5.99 18.54 -6.77
CA SER A 318 -6.46 18.87 -5.42
C SER A 318 -7.98 18.96 -5.37
N ASN A 319 -8.57 18.36 -4.33
CA ASN A 319 -9.98 18.46 -3.99
C ASN A 319 -10.16 18.80 -2.51
N ALA A 320 -11.16 19.62 -2.18
CA ALA A 320 -11.55 19.92 -0.80
C ALA A 320 -10.39 20.36 0.11
N ASN A 321 -9.52 21.26 -0.36
CA ASN A 321 -8.33 21.73 0.37
C ASN A 321 -7.20 20.70 0.53
N GLY A 322 -7.24 19.61 -0.24
CA GLY A 322 -6.07 18.76 -0.40
C GLY A 322 -4.92 19.48 -1.10
N ILE A 323 -3.74 18.90 -0.98
CA ILE A 323 -2.54 19.23 -1.73
C ILE A 323 -2.23 18.00 -2.57
N GLY A 324 -2.32 18.12 -3.89
CA GLY A 324 -1.91 17.06 -4.81
C GLY A 324 -0.59 17.45 -5.48
N ILE A 325 0.33 16.49 -5.57
CA ILE A 325 1.63 16.65 -6.20
C ILE A 325 1.84 15.46 -7.12
N PHE A 326 2.11 15.74 -8.39
CA PHE A 326 2.62 14.79 -9.35
C PHE A 326 3.89 15.37 -9.95
N ARG A 327 4.97 14.59 -9.92
CA ARG A 327 6.24 14.94 -10.53
C ARG A 327 6.72 13.76 -11.37
N ASP A 328 6.99 14.03 -12.63
CA ASP A 328 7.80 13.18 -13.48
C ASP A 328 9.12 13.94 -13.72
N ALA A 329 10.25 13.29 -13.46
CA ALA A 329 11.55 13.93 -13.52
C ALA A 329 12.26 13.79 -14.87
N ALA A 330 12.03 12.71 -15.61
CA ALA A 330 12.71 12.44 -16.87
C ALA A 330 12.09 11.29 -17.66
N GLY A 331 11.83 11.51 -18.94
CA GLY A 331 11.43 10.43 -19.85
C GLY A 331 10.79 10.97 -21.11
N ASP A 332 10.51 10.13 -22.10
CA ASP A 332 9.54 10.49 -23.15
C ASP A 332 8.18 9.87 -22.78
N ASP A 333 7.33 10.61 -22.07
CA ASP A 333 6.21 10.02 -21.33
C ASP A 333 4.87 10.14 -22.03
N SER A 334 3.89 9.39 -21.55
CA SER A 334 2.51 9.45 -22.03
C SER A 334 1.49 9.58 -20.92
N TYR A 335 0.71 10.65 -20.98
CA TYR A 335 -0.31 10.97 -20.00
C TYR A 335 -1.71 10.94 -20.62
N ALA A 336 -2.53 9.98 -20.21
CA ALA A 336 -3.91 9.84 -20.66
C ALA A 336 -4.89 10.04 -19.50
N ALA A 337 -5.62 11.16 -19.52
CA ALA A 337 -6.67 11.44 -18.55
C ALA A 337 -7.75 12.38 -19.11
N PRO A 338 -8.98 12.34 -18.56
CA PRO A 338 -10.04 13.27 -18.91
C PRO A 338 -9.76 14.69 -18.34
N SER A 339 -10.80 15.49 -18.11
CA SER A 339 -10.68 16.80 -17.47
C SER A 339 -10.49 16.72 -15.95
N VAL A 340 -10.09 17.84 -15.32
CA VAL A 340 -9.88 17.95 -13.86
C VAL A 340 -8.69 17.09 -13.39
N CYS A 341 -7.64 17.06 -14.19
CA CYS A 341 -6.34 16.44 -13.90
C CYS A 341 -5.22 17.46 -14.15
N PHE A 342 -3.96 17.03 -14.02
CA PHE A 342 -2.77 17.81 -14.36
C PHE A 342 -2.63 19.04 -13.45
N GLY A 343 -2.52 18.79 -12.14
CA GLY A 343 -2.35 19.84 -11.14
C GLY A 343 -3.61 20.67 -10.92
N TRP A 344 -4.78 20.21 -11.36
CA TRP A 344 -6.02 20.96 -11.22
C TRP A 344 -6.44 21.11 -9.74
N ALA A 345 -6.77 22.34 -9.31
CA ALA A 345 -7.32 22.58 -7.98
C ALA A 345 -8.82 22.89 -8.04
N THR A 346 -9.63 22.02 -7.44
CA THR A 346 -11.10 22.16 -7.41
C THR A 346 -11.56 23.13 -6.32
N ASP A 347 -12.53 23.98 -6.66
CA ASP A 347 -13.19 24.89 -5.69
C ASP A 347 -14.12 24.08 -4.75
N PRO A 348 -13.93 24.14 -3.41
CA PRO A 348 -14.79 23.45 -2.45
C PRO A 348 -16.15 24.12 -2.26
N GLY A 349 -16.41 25.26 -2.91
CA GLY A 349 -17.63 26.04 -2.77
C GLY A 349 -17.58 27.02 -1.60
N PRO A 350 -18.64 27.85 -1.46
CA PRO A 350 -18.65 28.93 -0.48
C PRO A 350 -18.85 28.43 0.96
N GLY A 351 -18.14 29.07 1.90
CA GLY A 351 -18.41 28.96 3.33
C GLY A 351 -17.54 27.96 4.12
N GLY A 352 -17.60 28.09 5.45
CA GLY A 352 -16.86 27.23 6.38
C GLY A 352 -15.33 27.40 6.34
N LEU A 353 -14.62 26.52 7.05
CA LEU A 353 -13.16 26.51 7.12
C LEU A 353 -12.51 26.31 5.74
N ARG A 354 -13.16 25.53 4.87
CA ARG A 354 -12.66 25.21 3.54
C ARG A 354 -12.45 26.46 2.70
N ALA A 355 -13.34 27.45 2.76
CA ALA A 355 -13.20 28.71 2.03
C ALA A 355 -11.94 29.53 2.40
N LEU A 356 -11.31 29.24 3.55
CA LEU A 356 -10.17 30.02 4.06
C LEU A 356 -8.82 29.29 3.97
N ALA A 357 -8.83 27.98 3.73
CA ALA A 357 -7.62 27.17 3.65
C ALA A 357 -7.13 27.05 2.20
N LEU A 358 -5.85 26.76 2.00
CA LEU A 358 -5.26 26.47 0.68
C LEU A 358 -5.87 25.19 0.09
N GLY A 359 -5.96 25.14 -1.23
CA GLY A 359 -5.99 23.89 -1.99
C GLY A 359 -5.01 24.05 -3.14
N LEU A 360 -4.11 23.09 -3.31
CA LEU A 360 -2.97 23.18 -4.22
C LEU A 360 -2.90 21.92 -5.07
N GLY A 361 -2.98 22.06 -6.39
CA GLY A 361 -2.64 20.99 -7.31
C GLY A 361 -1.35 21.33 -8.05
N VAL A 362 -0.46 20.37 -8.18
CA VAL A 362 0.82 20.52 -8.89
C VAL A 362 1.01 19.34 -9.82
N PHE A 363 1.21 19.64 -11.09
CA PHE A 363 1.76 18.73 -12.08
C PHE A 363 3.07 19.33 -12.58
N LEU A 364 4.12 18.53 -12.54
CA LEU A 364 5.44 18.91 -12.98
C LEU A 364 6.04 17.77 -13.80
N ASP A 365 6.19 18.00 -15.09
CA ASP A 365 7.02 17.19 -15.98
C ASP A 365 8.30 17.99 -16.25
N GLN A 366 9.45 17.40 -15.94
CA GLN A 366 10.73 18.13 -15.91
C GLN A 366 11.57 18.00 -17.16
N SER A 367 11.38 16.97 -17.98
CA SER A 367 12.07 16.82 -19.26
C SER A 367 11.50 15.66 -20.05
N GLY A 368 11.41 15.84 -21.36
CA GLY A 368 10.96 14.79 -22.25
C GLY A 368 10.53 15.31 -23.60
N ASN A 369 9.89 14.45 -24.38
CA ASN A 369 9.00 14.87 -25.45
C ASN A 369 7.70 14.07 -25.36
N ASP A 370 6.74 14.66 -24.66
CA ASP A 370 5.68 13.92 -24.01
C ASP A 370 4.40 13.91 -24.83
N ARG A 371 3.55 12.93 -24.53
CA ARG A 371 2.25 12.78 -25.18
C ARG A 371 1.11 12.97 -24.19
N TYR A 372 0.40 14.08 -24.35
CA TYR A 372 -0.83 14.36 -23.61
C TYR A 372 -2.07 13.94 -24.39
N GLN A 373 -2.84 13.00 -23.83
CA GLN A 373 -4.17 12.62 -24.31
C GLN A 373 -5.23 13.08 -23.30
N THR A 374 -5.73 14.31 -23.51
CA THR A 374 -6.75 14.93 -22.66
C THR A 374 -7.64 15.88 -23.45
N SER A 375 -8.81 16.21 -22.89
CA SER A 375 -9.67 17.29 -23.40
C SER A 375 -9.28 18.68 -22.88
N GLN A 376 -8.37 18.76 -21.90
CA GLN A 376 -7.82 20.02 -21.42
C GLN A 376 -6.84 20.58 -22.47
N GLY A 377 -7.00 21.85 -22.85
CA GLY A 377 -6.20 22.44 -23.92
C GLY A 377 -4.84 23.01 -23.49
N PHE A 378 -4.49 22.89 -22.21
CA PHE A 378 -3.25 23.47 -21.67
C PHE A 378 -2.09 22.46 -21.47
N PRO A 379 -2.32 21.15 -21.24
CA PRO A 379 -1.20 20.20 -21.17
C PRO A 379 -0.56 19.99 -22.54
N GLN A 380 0.70 20.38 -22.67
CA GLN A 380 1.52 20.26 -23.88
C GLN A 380 2.99 20.49 -23.51
N ASN A 381 3.90 19.92 -24.31
CA ASN A 381 5.35 20.12 -24.20
C ASN A 381 5.73 21.60 -24.07
N GLY A 382 6.63 21.89 -23.13
CA GLY A 382 7.26 23.20 -22.93
C GLY A 382 6.29 24.30 -22.52
N SER A 383 5.19 23.94 -21.83
CA SER A 383 4.18 24.90 -21.41
C SER A 383 3.98 24.96 -19.91
N SER A 384 3.45 26.09 -19.46
CA SER A 384 3.01 26.25 -18.08
C SER A 384 1.65 26.90 -18.05
N ALA A 385 0.82 26.44 -17.11
CA ALA A 385 -0.51 26.97 -16.89
C ALA A 385 -0.77 27.11 -15.40
N VAL A 386 -1.46 28.19 -15.04
CA VAL A 386 -1.89 28.43 -13.68
C VAL A 386 -3.41 28.47 -13.66
N ASN A 387 -4.00 27.55 -12.90
CA ASN A 387 -5.43 27.46 -12.74
C ASN A 387 -5.87 27.98 -11.38
N TRP A 388 -6.29 29.25 -11.34
CA TRP A 388 -6.94 29.83 -10.16
C TRP A 388 -8.44 29.61 -10.24
N THR A 389 -8.97 28.64 -9.51
CA THR A 389 -10.43 28.47 -9.38
C THR A 389 -11.02 29.41 -8.33
N THR A 390 -10.26 29.77 -7.29
CA THR A 390 -10.65 30.76 -6.28
C THR A 390 -9.44 31.59 -5.86
N LYS A 391 -9.53 32.92 -5.94
CA LYS A 391 -8.52 33.85 -5.44
C LYS A 391 -8.98 34.47 -4.13
N VAL A 392 -8.15 34.36 -3.09
CA VAL A 392 -8.39 34.93 -1.76
C VAL A 392 -7.24 35.88 -1.42
N ASP A 393 -7.51 36.96 -0.70
CA ASP A 393 -6.48 37.90 -0.22
C ASP A 393 -6.47 37.89 1.33
N PRO A 394 -5.38 37.48 1.99
CA PRO A 394 -4.11 37.01 1.42
C PRO A 394 -4.21 35.61 0.78
N PRO A 395 -3.31 35.26 -0.17
CA PRO A 395 -3.43 34.07 -1.04
C PRO A 395 -3.35 32.72 -0.33
N HIS A 396 -3.07 32.70 0.98
CA HIS A 396 -3.00 31.50 1.81
C HIS A 396 -4.29 30.66 1.81
N GLY A 397 -5.43 31.24 1.40
CA GLY A 397 -6.72 30.55 1.27
C GLY A 397 -7.15 30.21 -0.16
N GLY A 398 -6.32 30.47 -1.16
CA GLY A 398 -6.67 30.32 -2.59
C GLY A 398 -6.74 28.87 -3.07
N ARG A 399 -7.33 28.67 -4.25
CA ARG A 399 -7.26 27.41 -5.00
C ARG A 399 -6.37 27.61 -6.20
N LEU A 400 -5.20 26.98 -6.12
CA LEU A 400 -4.13 27.15 -7.07
C LEU A 400 -3.80 25.80 -7.69
N GLY A 401 -4.05 25.68 -8.98
CA GLY A 401 -3.48 24.61 -9.79
C GLY A 401 -2.26 25.11 -10.55
N LEU A 402 -1.23 24.30 -10.59
CA LEU A 402 -0.01 24.54 -11.37
C LEU A 402 0.20 23.35 -12.30
N PHE A 403 0.31 23.65 -13.59
CA PHE A 403 0.84 22.73 -14.58
C PHE A 403 2.13 23.32 -15.12
N VAL A 404 3.17 22.50 -15.17
CA VAL A 404 4.46 22.84 -15.75
C VAL A 404 4.99 21.62 -16.47
N ASP A 405 5.42 21.86 -17.69
CA ASP A 405 6.18 20.94 -18.52
C ASP A 405 7.42 21.74 -18.98
N TRP A 406 8.61 21.23 -18.67
CA TRP A 406 9.91 21.85 -18.98
C TRP A 406 10.57 21.28 -20.23
N SER A 407 9.86 20.44 -20.99
CA SER A 407 10.33 19.90 -22.26
C SER A 407 10.66 21.03 -23.27
N PRO A 408 11.75 20.89 -24.06
CA PRO A 408 12.27 21.96 -24.93
C PRO A 408 11.40 22.32 -26.15
#